data_AF-A0A0J8V620-F1
#
_entry.id   AF-A0A0J8V620-F1
#
_cell.length_a   1.000
_cell.length_b   1.000
_cell.length_c   1.000
_cell.angle_alpha   90.00
_cell.angle_beta   90.00
_cell.angle_gamma   90.00
#
_symmetry.space_group_name_H-M   'P 1'
#
loop_
_entity.id
_entity.type
_entity.pdbx_description
1 polymer ?
#
loop_
_entity_poly.entity_id
_entity_poly.type
_entity_poly.pdbx_seq_one_letter_code
_entity_poly.pdbx_strand_id
1 'polypeptide(L)'
;MFKKGLTTCAVIIAALASSTHVMAQRDIQEKRQEVRQEARIESRTEARIENRHSPKTVATNVVVIQNAMLRTVSYNGIVLLHDTVNQRFYRAKDNGYEVYSVPFGANVVQLSQANPMNITIIN
;
A
#
# COMPACT_ATOMS: atom_id res chain seq x y z
N MET A 1 79.67 -18.47 -24.22
CA MET A 1 78.71 -17.38 -24.51
C MET A 1 77.23 -17.80 -24.28
N PHE A 2 76.90 -18.51 -23.18
CA PHE A 2 75.60 -19.17 -23.00
C PHE A 2 74.73 -18.69 -21.81
N LYS A 3 75.09 -17.57 -21.16
CA LYS A 3 74.36 -17.12 -19.95
C LYS A 3 73.28 -16.06 -20.18
N LYS A 4 73.19 -15.47 -21.37
CA LYS A 4 72.25 -14.36 -21.65
C LYS A 4 70.86 -14.79 -22.15
N GLY A 5 70.71 -16.02 -22.65
CA GLY A 5 69.43 -16.50 -23.18
C GLY A 5 68.46 -17.06 -22.12
N LEU A 6 68.98 -17.55 -20.99
CA LEU A 6 68.15 -18.17 -19.94
C LEU A 6 67.41 -17.13 -19.07
N THR A 7 68.01 -15.97 -18.85
CA THR A 7 67.42 -14.91 -18.01
C THR A 7 66.26 -14.20 -18.71
N THR A 8 66.27 -14.10 -20.03
CA THR A 8 65.22 -13.44 -20.80
C THR A 8 63.93 -14.25 -20.84
N CYS A 9 64.00 -15.59 -20.96
CA CYS A 9 62.80 -16.44 -20.92
C CYS A 9 62.12 -16.47 -19.54
N ALA A 10 62.90 -16.41 -18.45
CA ALA A 10 62.35 -16.45 -17.09
C ALA A 10 61.53 -15.20 -16.74
N VAL A 11 61.95 -14.02 -17.21
CA VAL A 11 61.25 -12.74 -16.98
C VAL A 11 59.91 -12.70 -17.72
N ILE A 12 59.85 -13.28 -18.93
CA ILE A 12 58.63 -13.30 -19.75
C ILE A 12 57.57 -14.23 -19.13
N ILE A 13 57.97 -15.37 -18.57
CA ILE A 13 57.05 -16.32 -17.92
C ILE A 13 56.48 -15.73 -16.61
N ALA A 14 57.28 -15.01 -15.84
CA ALA A 14 56.84 -14.37 -14.59
C ALA A 14 55.85 -13.20 -14.83
N ALA A 15 56.01 -12.46 -15.94
CA ALA A 15 55.11 -11.38 -16.31
C ALA A 15 53.74 -11.89 -16.84
N LEU A 16 53.71 -13.05 -17.50
CA LEU A 16 52.45 -13.67 -17.93
C LEU A 16 51.66 -14.24 -16.75
N ALA A 17 52.33 -14.90 -15.80
CA ALA A 17 51.68 -15.53 -14.65
C ALA A 17 51.08 -14.54 -13.62
N SER A 18 51.64 -13.32 -13.51
CA SER A 18 51.09 -12.28 -12.63
C SER A 18 49.85 -11.59 -13.20
N SER A 19 49.70 -11.57 -14.54
CA SER A 19 48.55 -10.93 -15.20
C SER A 19 47.24 -11.74 -15.08
N THR A 20 47.32 -13.07 -15.01
CA THR A 20 46.15 -13.96 -14.94
C THR A 20 45.50 -13.98 -13.55
N HIS A 21 46.29 -13.80 -12.48
CA HIS A 21 45.75 -13.74 -11.11
C HIS A 21 44.99 -12.45 -10.80
N VAL A 22 45.40 -11.32 -11.40
CA VAL A 22 44.72 -10.03 -11.20
C VAL A 22 43.33 -10.02 -11.86
N MET A 23 43.18 -10.64 -13.03
CA MET A 23 41.89 -10.76 -13.70
C MET A 23 40.95 -11.72 -12.96
N ALA A 24 41.45 -12.88 -12.52
CA ALA A 24 40.64 -13.85 -11.76
C ALA A 24 40.17 -13.31 -10.40
N GLN A 25 40.97 -12.48 -9.72
CA GLN A 25 40.54 -11.82 -8.49
C GLN A 25 39.49 -10.73 -8.73
N ARG A 26 39.57 -10.03 -9.87
CA ARG A 26 38.58 -9.00 -10.25
C ARG A 26 37.21 -9.63 -10.53
N ASP A 27 37.16 -10.73 -11.29
CA ASP A 27 35.92 -11.46 -11.59
C ASP A 27 35.23 -12.01 -10.32
N ILE A 28 36.00 -12.51 -9.35
CA ILE A 28 35.44 -13.05 -8.09
C ILE A 28 34.90 -11.93 -7.19
N GLN A 29 35.49 -10.74 -7.24
CA GLN A 29 35.01 -9.59 -6.48
C GLN A 29 33.79 -8.94 -7.12
N GLU A 30 33.73 -8.86 -8.45
CA GLU A 30 32.56 -8.36 -9.20
C GLU A 30 31.33 -9.25 -8.95
N LYS A 31 31.46 -10.57 -9.04
CA LYS A 31 30.36 -11.51 -8.69
C LYS A 31 29.83 -11.36 -7.26
N ARG A 32 30.71 -11.08 -6.29
CA ARG A 32 30.28 -10.89 -4.89
C ARG A 32 29.58 -9.56 -4.65
N GLN A 33 29.81 -8.57 -5.51
CA GLN A 33 29.11 -7.29 -5.46
C GLN A 33 27.74 -7.40 -6.14
N GLU A 34 27.63 -8.12 -7.26
CA GLU A 34 26.36 -8.40 -7.95
C GLU A 34 25.37 -9.13 -7.04
N VAL A 35 25.79 -10.22 -6.37
CA VAL A 35 24.93 -10.97 -5.44
C VAL A 35 24.39 -10.10 -4.30
N ARG A 36 25.16 -9.12 -3.82
CA ARG A 36 24.69 -8.19 -2.78
C ARG A 36 23.73 -7.14 -3.32
N GLN A 37 23.86 -6.77 -4.59
CA GLN A 37 22.93 -5.83 -5.24
C GLN A 37 21.61 -6.52 -5.57
N GLU A 38 21.64 -7.76 -6.03
CA GLU A 38 20.45 -8.59 -6.29
C GLU A 38 19.63 -8.80 -5.01
N ALA A 39 20.26 -9.19 -3.89
CA ALA A 39 19.58 -9.31 -2.60
C ALA A 39 18.96 -7.98 -2.10
N ARG A 40 19.54 -6.84 -2.47
CA ARG A 40 19.01 -5.51 -2.14
C ARG A 40 17.82 -5.11 -3.02
N ILE A 41 17.76 -5.64 -4.24
CA ILE A 41 16.63 -5.42 -5.16
C ILE A 41 15.48 -6.32 -4.77
N GLU A 42 15.73 -7.60 -4.47
CA GLU A 42 14.73 -8.57 -4.01
C GLU A 42 14.05 -8.10 -2.72
N SER A 43 14.82 -7.69 -1.69
CA SER A 43 14.25 -7.13 -0.46
C SER A 43 13.43 -5.85 -0.67
N ARG A 44 13.81 -5.00 -1.64
CA ARG A 44 13.01 -3.82 -2.02
C ARG A 44 11.72 -4.19 -2.75
N THR A 45 11.72 -5.25 -3.56
CA THR A 45 10.52 -5.72 -4.24
C THR A 45 9.57 -6.46 -3.30
N GLU A 46 10.07 -7.26 -2.37
CA GLU A 46 9.28 -7.94 -1.34
C GLU A 46 8.57 -6.94 -0.43
N ALA A 47 9.29 -5.94 0.09
CA ALA A 47 8.71 -4.87 0.90
C ALA A 47 7.65 -4.04 0.14
N ARG A 48 7.74 -3.97 -1.20
CA ARG A 48 6.76 -3.27 -2.04
C ARG A 48 5.53 -4.13 -2.35
N ILE A 49 5.67 -5.46 -2.34
CA ILE A 49 4.57 -6.41 -2.50
C ILE A 49 3.79 -6.58 -1.18
N GLU A 50 4.48 -6.63 -0.04
CA GLU A 50 3.87 -6.72 1.30
C GLU A 50 2.99 -5.50 1.62
N ASN A 51 3.46 -4.30 1.25
CA ASN A 51 2.69 -3.05 1.38
C ASN A 51 1.44 -2.98 0.45
N ARG A 52 1.34 -3.85 -0.57
CA ARG A 52 0.14 -3.96 -1.41
C ARG A 52 -0.84 -5.03 -0.91
N HIS A 53 -0.37 -6.02 -0.16
CA HIS A 53 -1.18 -7.08 0.44
C HIS A 53 -1.74 -6.74 1.81
N SER A 54 -1.28 -5.65 2.42
CA SER A 54 -1.94 -5.08 3.59
C SER A 54 -2.99 -4.07 3.11
N PRO A 55 -4.28 -4.43 2.98
CA PRO A 55 -5.31 -3.40 2.95
C PRO A 55 -5.13 -2.64 4.26
N LYS A 56 -4.78 -1.37 4.18
CA LYS A 56 -5.02 -0.46 5.30
C LYS A 56 -6.53 -0.48 5.52
N THR A 57 -7.01 -1.43 6.32
CA THR A 57 -8.22 -1.25 7.10
C THR A 57 -7.93 -0.07 7.99
N VAL A 58 -8.19 1.14 7.47
CA VAL A 58 -8.52 2.28 8.30
C VAL A 58 -9.56 1.72 9.26
N ALA A 59 -9.27 1.76 10.57
CA ALA A 59 -10.17 1.22 11.57
C ALA A 59 -11.43 2.10 11.58
N THR A 60 -12.33 1.83 10.65
CA THR A 60 -13.60 2.52 10.54
C THR A 60 -14.46 1.99 11.66
N ASN A 61 -14.86 2.86 12.58
CA ASN A 61 -15.64 2.43 13.73
C ASN A 61 -17.04 2.11 13.24
N VAL A 62 -17.39 0.83 13.20
CA VAL A 62 -18.71 0.37 12.77
C VAL A 62 -19.64 0.35 13.98
N VAL A 63 -20.70 1.16 13.95
CA VAL A 63 -21.71 1.24 15.01
C VAL A 63 -23.04 0.75 14.45
N VAL A 64 -23.62 -0.30 15.02
CA VAL A 64 -24.95 -0.78 14.63
C VAL A 64 -25.98 -0.17 15.58
N ILE A 65 -26.91 0.61 15.05
CA ILE A 65 -28.07 1.10 15.80
C ILE A 65 -29.25 0.20 15.51
N GLN A 66 -29.81 -0.38 16.56
CA GLN A 66 -31.01 -1.22 16.48
C GLN A 66 -32.26 -0.38 16.73
N ASN A 67 -33.33 -0.68 16.00
CA ASN A 67 -34.65 -0.09 16.18
C ASN A 67 -34.68 1.45 16.13
N ALA A 68 -33.87 2.06 15.27
CA ALA A 68 -33.91 3.50 15.05
C ALA A 68 -35.16 3.90 14.27
N MET A 69 -35.86 4.95 14.72
CA MET A 69 -37.00 5.49 13.98
C MET A 69 -36.51 6.35 12.82
N LEU A 70 -36.53 5.76 11.61
CA LEU A 70 -35.93 6.34 10.42
C LEU A 70 -37.00 6.59 9.36
N ARG A 71 -36.90 7.73 8.67
CA ARG A 71 -37.65 8.01 7.44
C ARG A 71 -36.70 8.35 6.30
N THR A 72 -37.11 8.05 5.09
CA THR A 72 -36.38 8.45 3.88
C THR A 72 -36.79 9.86 3.49
N VAL A 73 -35.79 10.69 3.23
CA VAL A 73 -35.99 12.09 2.86
C VAL A 73 -35.08 12.47 1.70
N SER A 74 -35.44 13.51 0.96
CA SER A 74 -34.61 14.10 -0.09
C SER A 74 -34.19 15.51 0.30
N TYR A 75 -32.91 15.81 0.14
CA TYR A 75 -32.33 17.13 0.27
C TYR A 75 -31.42 17.40 -0.92
N ASN A 76 -31.70 18.45 -1.69
CA ASN A 76 -30.94 18.83 -2.89
C ASN A 76 -30.71 17.65 -3.87
N GLY A 77 -31.72 16.79 -4.05
CA GLY A 77 -31.62 15.61 -4.93
C GLY A 77 -30.85 14.42 -4.33
N ILE A 78 -30.31 14.55 -3.11
CA ILE A 78 -29.66 13.47 -2.37
C ILE A 78 -30.70 12.79 -1.49
N VAL A 79 -30.75 11.46 -1.54
CA VAL A 79 -31.58 10.65 -0.64
C VAL A 79 -30.83 10.38 0.66
N LEU A 80 -31.46 10.70 1.77
CA LEU A 80 -30.92 10.56 3.12
C LEU A 80 -31.89 9.74 3.98
N LEU A 81 -31.36 9.07 5.00
CA LEU A 81 -32.14 8.58 6.13
C LEU A 81 -32.15 9.64 7.22
N HIS A 82 -33.32 9.98 7.71
CA HIS A 82 -33.49 10.92 8.81
C HIS A 82 -33.98 10.18 10.06
N ASP A 83 -33.20 10.25 11.13
CA ASP A 83 -33.54 9.80 12.47
C ASP A 83 -34.41 10.85 13.15
N THR A 84 -35.69 10.50 13.32
CA THR A 84 -36.68 11.42 13.90
C THR A 84 -36.50 11.63 15.40
N VAL A 85 -35.76 10.75 16.09
CA VAL A 85 -35.52 10.87 17.53
C VAL A 85 -34.31 11.75 17.78
N ASN A 86 -33.19 11.44 17.12
CA ASN A 86 -31.92 12.17 17.32
C ASN A 86 -31.75 13.38 16.40
N GLN A 87 -32.68 13.60 15.46
CA GLN A 87 -32.62 14.66 14.44
C GLN A 87 -31.33 14.61 13.63
N ARG A 88 -30.85 13.39 13.33
CA ARG A 88 -29.63 13.14 12.55
C ARG A 88 -29.97 12.69 11.14
N PHE A 89 -29.11 13.03 10.20
CA PHE A 89 -29.22 12.57 8.83
C PHE A 89 -28.07 11.64 8.53
N TYR A 90 -28.36 10.61 7.75
CA TYR A 90 -27.39 9.63 7.31
C TYR A 90 -27.46 9.45 5.80
N ARG A 91 -26.30 9.34 5.17
CA ARG A 91 -26.15 9.09 3.75
C ARG A 91 -25.60 7.69 3.54
N ALA A 92 -26.12 6.97 2.55
CA ALA A 92 -25.57 5.68 2.18
C ALA A 92 -24.12 5.84 1.67
N LYS A 93 -23.21 5.04 2.21
CA LYS A 93 -21.80 4.99 1.82
C LYS A 93 -21.26 3.58 2.02
N ASP A 94 -20.58 3.06 1.00
CA ASP A 94 -20.05 1.69 0.99
C ASP A 94 -21.12 0.68 1.42
N ASN A 95 -20.89 -0.04 2.52
CA ASN A 95 -21.79 -1.08 3.06
C ASN A 95 -22.66 -0.58 4.23
N GLY A 96 -22.79 0.73 4.43
CA GLY A 96 -23.52 1.29 5.55
C GLY A 96 -23.89 2.75 5.32
N TYR A 97 -23.89 3.51 6.41
CA TYR A 97 -24.32 4.90 6.41
C TYR A 97 -23.32 5.79 7.13
N GLU A 98 -23.06 6.98 6.58
CA GLU A 98 -22.27 8.02 7.24
C GLU A 98 -23.18 9.15 7.73
N VAL A 99 -22.77 9.84 8.80
CA VAL A 99 -23.48 11.04 9.25
C VAL A 99 -23.37 12.13 8.18
N TYR A 100 -24.51 12.72 7.84
CA TYR A 100 -24.60 13.81 6.88
C TYR A 100 -25.12 15.07 7.56
N SER A 101 -24.47 16.21 7.33
CA SER A 101 -24.92 17.48 7.88
C SER A 101 -25.90 18.18 6.94
N VAL A 102 -27.15 18.30 7.37
CA VAL A 102 -28.15 19.14 6.72
C VAL A 102 -28.25 20.46 7.49
N PRO A 103 -28.17 21.63 6.83
CA PRO A 103 -28.31 22.92 7.51
C PRO A 103 -29.65 23.06 8.22
N PHE A 104 -29.65 23.73 9.36
CA PHE A 104 -30.89 24.03 10.07
C PHE A 104 -31.83 24.87 9.20
N GLY A 105 -33.13 24.51 9.18
CA GLY A 105 -34.13 25.18 8.36
C GLY A 105 -34.06 24.84 6.86
N ALA A 106 -33.18 23.94 6.44
CA ALA A 106 -33.18 23.44 5.07
C ALA A 106 -34.52 22.77 4.73
N ASN A 107 -35.01 23.00 3.52
CA ASN A 107 -36.19 22.31 3.03
C ASN A 107 -35.81 20.86 2.69
N VAL A 108 -36.43 19.92 3.39
CA VAL A 108 -36.22 18.49 3.19
C VAL A 108 -37.57 17.88 2.82
N VAL A 109 -37.60 17.19 1.67
CA VAL A 109 -38.82 16.55 1.17
C VAL A 109 -38.92 15.15 1.76
N GLN A 110 -40.02 14.85 2.44
CA GLN A 110 -40.26 13.51 2.97
C GLN A 110 -40.67 12.56 1.83
N LEU A 111 -39.98 11.42 1.74
CA LEU A 111 -40.25 10.38 0.73
C LEU A 111 -40.96 9.16 1.32
N SER A 112 -40.75 8.88 2.62
CA SER A 112 -41.42 7.77 3.32
C SER A 112 -41.79 8.15 4.74
N GLN A 113 -42.71 7.40 5.35
CA GLN A 113 -43.06 7.55 6.76
C GLN A 113 -41.96 6.98 7.67
N ALA A 114 -41.89 7.49 8.89
CA ALA A 114 -40.90 7.02 9.87
C ALA A 114 -41.26 5.63 10.37
N ASN A 115 -40.32 4.70 10.25
CA ASN A 115 -40.48 3.31 10.66
C ASN A 115 -39.23 2.83 11.43
N PRO A 116 -39.40 1.89 12.37
CA PRO A 116 -38.28 1.28 13.07
C PRO A 116 -37.40 0.46 12.11
N MET A 117 -36.10 0.72 12.10
CA MET A 117 -35.13 0.05 11.24
C MET A 117 -33.76 -0.04 11.91
N ASN A 118 -33.02 -1.10 11.59
CA ASN A 118 -31.63 -1.26 12.00
C ASN A 118 -30.72 -0.63 10.96
N ILE A 119 -29.74 0.15 11.39
CA ILE A 119 -28.73 0.75 10.50
C ILE A 119 -27.32 0.52 11.01
N THR A 120 -26.39 0.39 10.07
CA THR A 120 -24.96 0.31 10.34
C THR A 120 -24.33 1.65 9.97
N ILE A 121 -23.80 2.34 10.96
CA ILE A 121 -23.08 3.61 10.81
C ILE A 121 -21.59 3.33 10.68
N ILE A 122 -20.98 3.98 9.71
CA ILE A 122 -19.57 3.93 9.38
C ILE A 122 -18.98 5.28 9.78
N ASN A 123 -18.19 5.30 10.86
CA ASN A 123 -17.49 6.50 11.36
C ASN A 123 -16.04 6.54 10.89
#